data_AF-A0A537TN17-F1
#
_entry.id   AF-A0A537TN17-F1
#
_cell.length_a   1.000
_cell.length_b   1.000
_cell.length_c   1.000
_cell.angle_alpha   90.00
_cell.angle_beta   90.00
_cell.angle_gamma   90.00
#
_symmetry.space_group_name_H-M   'P 1'
#
loop_
_entity.id
_entity.type
_entity.pdbx_description
1 polymer ?
#
loop_
_entity_poly.entity_id
_entity_poly.type
_entity_poly.pdbx_seq_one_letter_code
_entity_poly.pdbx_strand_id
1 'polypeptide(L)'
;MNLIAWQGYTEDQWVKPFEQKTGCQVNVKYGNSSDEMVTLMRQGGGGQYDMVSASGDASLRLIKGGDVQPVNVNLIPGYKDFIAQLKSPPHNTIDGKHYGVSYEWGPNTLLYNTQKVSPAPTSWATIYDAKYKGQVTVPDNPIQIADAALYLSKKDPSLGIADPYELN
;
A
#
# COMPACT_ATOMS: atom_id res chain seq x y z
N MET A 1 -9.36 -11.73 -16.20
CA MET A 1 -8.97 -10.53 -15.47
C MET A 1 -7.64 -10.78 -14.78
N ASN A 2 -6.62 -10.01 -15.12
CA ASN A 2 -5.26 -10.16 -14.64
C ASN A 2 -4.94 -9.04 -13.64
N LEU A 3 -4.61 -9.41 -12.42
CA LEU A 3 -4.40 -8.50 -11.30
C LEU A 3 -2.95 -8.51 -10.84
N ILE A 4 -2.44 -7.35 -10.42
CA ILE A 4 -1.28 -7.25 -9.53
C ILE A 4 -1.82 -6.97 -8.13
N ALA A 5 -1.47 -7.79 -7.13
CA ALA A 5 -2.00 -7.65 -5.77
C ALA A 5 -0.97 -7.98 -4.69
N TRP A 6 -1.24 -7.52 -3.46
CA TRP A 6 -0.56 -8.02 -2.28
C TRP A 6 -1.04 -9.44 -1.95
N GLN A 7 -0.19 -10.25 -1.31
CA GLN A 7 -0.63 -11.53 -0.77
C GLN A 7 -1.76 -11.30 0.25
N GLY A 8 -2.79 -12.14 0.22
CA GLY A 8 -3.96 -11.99 1.08
C GLY A 8 -5.10 -11.15 0.49
N TYR A 9 -4.88 -10.42 -0.61
CA TYR A 9 -5.87 -9.47 -1.16
C TYR A 9 -6.82 -10.11 -2.18
N THR A 10 -6.60 -11.38 -2.51
CA THR A 10 -7.38 -12.13 -3.51
C THR A 10 -7.65 -13.54 -3.01
N GLU A 11 -8.26 -13.64 -1.82
CA GLU A 11 -8.63 -14.92 -1.21
C GLU A 11 -9.82 -15.57 -1.91
N ASP A 12 -9.81 -16.91 -1.91
CA ASP A 12 -10.85 -17.75 -2.51
C ASP A 12 -12.27 -17.38 -2.05
N GLN A 13 -12.42 -16.94 -0.81
CA GLN A 13 -13.72 -16.64 -0.20
C GLN A 13 -14.48 -15.49 -0.90
N TRP A 14 -13.77 -14.59 -1.60
CA TRP A 14 -14.39 -13.52 -2.41
C TRP A 14 -14.08 -13.63 -3.90
N VAL A 15 -12.94 -14.22 -4.29
CA VAL A 15 -12.59 -14.45 -5.69
C VAL A 15 -13.51 -15.49 -6.33
N LYS A 16 -13.69 -16.67 -5.72
CA LYS A 16 -14.49 -17.75 -6.33
C LYS A 16 -15.96 -17.35 -6.55
N PRO A 17 -16.65 -16.68 -5.60
CA PRO A 17 -17.99 -16.18 -5.86
C PRO A 17 -18.06 -15.18 -7.03
N PHE A 18 -17.05 -14.33 -7.21
CA PHE A 18 -16.97 -13.42 -8.35
C PHE A 18 -16.83 -14.18 -9.67
N GLU A 19 -15.92 -15.15 -9.74
CA GLU A 19 -15.70 -15.96 -10.94
C GLU A 19 -16.95 -16.77 -11.31
N GLN A 20 -17.61 -17.39 -10.33
CA GLN A 20 -18.84 -18.15 -10.54
C GLN A 20 -19.99 -17.28 -11.05
N LYS A 21 -20.13 -16.07 -10.50
CA LYS A 21 -21.22 -15.15 -10.87
C LYS A 21 -21.02 -14.51 -12.25
N THR A 22 -19.78 -14.25 -12.63
CA THR A 22 -19.45 -13.45 -13.82
C THR A 22 -18.90 -14.27 -14.98
N GLY A 23 -18.40 -15.48 -14.72
CA GLY A 23 -17.60 -16.27 -15.66
C GLY A 23 -16.19 -15.70 -15.89
N CYS A 24 -15.84 -14.56 -15.30
CA CYS A 24 -14.55 -13.90 -15.49
C CYS A 24 -13.51 -14.54 -14.57
N GLN A 25 -12.54 -15.24 -15.16
CA GLN A 25 -11.43 -15.85 -14.41
C GLN A 25 -10.45 -14.78 -13.89
N VAL A 26 -9.98 -14.95 -12.67
CA VAL A 26 -9.04 -14.06 -11.99
C VAL A 26 -7.66 -14.70 -11.96
N ASN A 27 -6.69 -14.06 -12.61
CA ASN A 27 -5.28 -14.44 -12.54
C ASN A 27 -4.54 -13.37 -11.74
N VAL A 28 -3.73 -13.78 -10.76
CA VAL A 28 -3.07 -12.83 -9.85
C VAL A 28 -1.55 -13.00 -9.92
N LYS A 29 -0.86 -11.90 -10.17
CA LYS A 29 0.57 -11.74 -9.94
C LYS A 29 0.75 -11.05 -8.60
N TYR A 30 1.23 -11.79 -7.60
CA TYR A 30 1.54 -11.20 -6.31
C TYR A 30 2.87 -10.43 -6.38
N GLY A 31 2.85 -9.19 -5.87
CA GLY A 31 4.04 -8.35 -5.71
C GLY A 31 4.47 -8.26 -4.25
N ASN A 32 5.77 -8.09 -4.01
CA ASN A 32 6.35 -8.03 -2.65
C ASN A 32 6.74 -6.62 -2.23
N SER A 33 6.70 -5.65 -3.15
CA SER A 33 6.92 -4.23 -2.86
C SER A 33 6.14 -3.35 -3.84
N SER A 34 5.87 -2.11 -3.43
CA SER A 34 5.28 -1.08 -4.28
C SER A 34 6.11 -0.85 -5.55
N ASP A 35 7.44 -0.91 -5.46
CA ASP A 35 8.34 -0.76 -6.63
C ASP A 35 8.20 -1.90 -7.63
N GLU A 36 8.08 -3.14 -7.15
CA GLU A 36 7.83 -4.29 -8.01
C GLU A 36 6.50 -4.11 -8.73
N MET A 37 5.44 -3.72 -8.02
CA MET A 37 4.12 -3.51 -8.60
C MET A 37 4.09 -2.37 -9.62
N VAL A 38 4.79 -1.27 -9.35
CA VAL A 38 4.97 -0.16 -10.31
C VAL A 38 5.69 -0.64 -11.57
N THR A 39 6.75 -1.42 -11.39
CA THR A 39 7.54 -1.97 -12.51
C THR A 39 6.72 -2.91 -13.37
N LEU A 40 5.97 -3.84 -12.75
CA LEU A 40 5.08 -4.77 -13.45
C LEU A 40 4.02 -4.03 -14.26
N MET A 41 3.36 -3.03 -13.65
CA MET A 41 2.33 -2.25 -14.33
C MET A 41 2.90 -1.43 -15.49
N ARG A 42 4.10 -0.83 -15.33
CA ARG A 42 4.78 -0.08 -16.39
C ARG A 42 5.20 -0.93 -17.58
N GLN A 43 5.77 -2.10 -17.31
CA GLN A 43 6.30 -2.98 -18.35
C GLN A 43 5.19 -3.75 -19.07
N GLY A 44 4.18 -4.20 -18.33
CA GLY A 44 3.05 -4.94 -18.90
C GLY A 44 1.97 -4.04 -19.47
N GLY A 45 1.76 -2.86 -18.89
CA GLY A 45 0.69 -1.92 -19.21
C GLY A 45 -0.70 -2.56 -19.11
N GLY A 46 -1.70 -1.83 -19.63
CA GLY A 46 -3.06 -2.35 -19.81
C GLY A 46 -3.17 -3.52 -20.81
N GLY A 47 -2.06 -3.93 -21.45
CA GLY A 47 -2.00 -5.09 -22.33
C GLY A 47 -1.75 -6.41 -21.59
N GLN A 48 -1.22 -6.38 -20.37
CA GLN A 48 -0.98 -7.57 -19.55
C GLN A 48 -1.80 -7.59 -18.26
N TYR A 49 -1.99 -6.43 -17.64
CA TYR A 49 -2.67 -6.30 -16.35
C TYR A 49 -3.87 -5.36 -16.46
N ASP A 50 -4.99 -5.78 -15.88
CA ASP A 50 -6.22 -4.99 -15.85
C ASP A 50 -6.24 -4.04 -14.65
N MET A 51 -5.71 -4.46 -13.50
CA MET A 51 -5.70 -3.68 -12.25
C MET A 51 -4.47 -3.98 -11.38
N VAL A 52 -4.12 -3.01 -10.54
CA VAL A 52 -3.06 -3.12 -9.53
C VAL A 52 -3.55 -2.60 -8.19
N SER A 53 -3.33 -3.37 -7.12
CA SER A 53 -3.55 -2.93 -5.74
C SER A 53 -2.40 -2.03 -5.27
N ALA A 54 -2.35 -0.81 -5.80
CA ALA A 54 -1.30 0.15 -5.51
C ALA A 54 -1.50 0.83 -4.14
N SER A 55 -0.47 0.74 -3.29
CA SER A 55 -0.35 1.55 -2.07
C SER A 55 -0.12 3.04 -2.40
N GLY A 56 -0.27 3.92 -1.42
CA GLY A 56 -0.16 5.38 -1.63
C GLY A 56 1.20 5.84 -2.15
N ASP A 57 2.27 5.09 -1.85
CA ASP A 57 3.63 5.29 -2.36
C ASP A 57 3.84 4.80 -3.81
N ALA A 58 2.88 4.04 -4.36
CA ALA A 58 2.85 3.59 -5.76
C ALA A 58 1.85 4.38 -6.62
N SER A 59 0.68 4.71 -6.08
CA SER A 59 -0.46 5.21 -6.86
C SER A 59 -0.14 6.51 -7.60
N LEU A 60 0.51 7.48 -6.95
CA LEU A 60 0.91 8.74 -7.61
C LEU A 60 1.98 8.53 -8.68
N ARG A 61 2.88 7.55 -8.52
CA ARG A 61 3.90 7.23 -9.52
C ARG A 61 3.28 6.62 -10.78
N LEU A 62 2.25 5.80 -10.61
CA LEU A 62 1.48 5.23 -11.72
C LEU A 62 0.66 6.30 -12.43
N ILE A 63 -0.02 7.16 -11.68
CA ILE A 63 -0.84 8.25 -12.23
C ILE A 63 0.04 9.23 -13.02
N LYS A 64 1.13 9.73 -12.42
CA LYS A 64 2.06 10.65 -13.08
C LYS A 64 2.81 10.01 -14.23
N GLY A 65 3.03 8.69 -14.18
CA GLY A 65 3.64 7.91 -15.26
C GLY A 65 2.73 7.71 -16.45
N GLY A 66 1.42 7.95 -16.32
CA GLY A 66 0.44 7.61 -17.35
C GLY A 66 0.16 6.10 -17.44
N ASP A 67 0.54 5.34 -16.41
CA ASP A 67 0.46 3.88 -16.38
C ASP A 67 -0.96 3.36 -16.09
N VAL A 68 -1.83 4.24 -15.59
CA VAL A 68 -3.21 3.95 -15.21
C VAL A 68 -4.16 5.03 -15.72
N GLN A 69 -5.40 4.64 -15.97
CA GLN A 69 -6.46 5.55 -16.44
C GLN A 69 -7.42 5.94 -15.32
N PRO A 70 -8.12 7.09 -15.45
CA PRO A 70 -9.20 7.43 -14.55
C PRO A 70 -10.31 6.36 -14.53
N VAL A 71 -10.90 6.14 -13.36
CA VAL A 71 -12.05 5.25 -13.16
C VAL A 71 -13.32 6.06 -12.97
N ASN A 72 -14.43 5.59 -13.55
CA ASN A 72 -15.74 6.17 -13.32
C ASN A 72 -16.40 5.51 -12.11
N VAL A 73 -16.25 6.12 -10.93
CA VAL A 73 -16.82 5.61 -9.67
C VAL A 73 -18.36 5.54 -9.68
N ASN A 74 -19.04 6.27 -10.57
CA ASN A 74 -20.50 6.18 -10.72
C ASN A 74 -20.96 4.85 -11.31
N LEU A 75 -20.05 4.08 -11.93
CA LEU A 75 -20.34 2.72 -12.41
C LEU A 75 -20.25 1.67 -11.30
N ILE A 76 -19.93 2.07 -10.06
CA ILE A 76 -19.73 1.18 -8.93
C ILE A 76 -20.87 1.41 -7.93
N PRO A 77 -21.94 0.59 -7.95
CA PRO A 77 -23.15 0.85 -7.14
C PRO A 77 -22.88 0.97 -5.64
N GLY A 78 -21.89 0.23 -5.13
CA GLY A 78 -21.50 0.27 -3.72
C GLY A 78 -20.73 1.52 -3.30
N TYR A 79 -20.27 2.35 -4.25
CA TYR A 79 -19.46 3.53 -3.95
C TYR A 79 -20.24 4.59 -3.16
N LYS A 80 -21.57 4.65 -3.32
CA LYS A 80 -22.44 5.54 -2.54
C LYS A 80 -22.34 5.27 -1.03
N ASP A 81 -22.24 4.00 -0.65
CA ASP A 81 -22.21 3.53 0.73
C ASP A 81 -20.77 3.42 1.29
N PHE A 82 -19.76 3.84 0.52
CA PHE A 82 -18.36 3.75 0.90
C PHE A 82 -17.99 4.71 2.05
N ILE A 83 -16.93 4.39 2.79
CA ILE A 83 -16.44 5.20 3.91
C ILE A 83 -15.93 6.54 3.37
N ALA A 84 -16.50 7.65 3.84
CA ALA A 84 -16.27 8.99 3.28
C ALA A 84 -14.78 9.38 3.23
N GLN A 85 -14.03 9.04 4.28
CA GLN A 85 -12.60 9.34 4.41
C GLN A 85 -11.72 8.63 3.37
N LEU A 86 -12.23 7.54 2.77
CA LEU A 86 -11.50 6.72 1.81
C LEU A 86 -12.07 6.86 0.39
N LYS A 87 -13.09 7.70 0.17
CA LYS A 87 -13.67 7.89 -1.17
C LYS A 87 -12.69 8.56 -2.12
N SER A 88 -12.07 9.65 -1.69
CA SER A 88 -11.29 10.55 -2.55
C SER A 88 -9.94 10.93 -1.94
N PRO A 89 -9.10 9.98 -1.48
CA PRO A 89 -7.81 10.34 -0.92
C PRO A 89 -6.88 10.95 -1.99
N PRO A 90 -6.03 11.92 -1.61
CA PRO A 90 -5.24 12.70 -2.57
C PRO A 90 -4.21 11.86 -3.35
N HIS A 91 -3.84 10.68 -2.85
CA HIS A 91 -2.91 9.79 -3.54
C HIS A 91 -3.56 8.99 -4.68
N ASN A 92 -4.89 8.94 -4.78
CA ASN A 92 -5.59 8.26 -5.89
C ASN A 92 -6.61 9.16 -6.62
N THR A 93 -6.78 10.40 -6.19
CA THR A 93 -7.75 11.36 -6.74
C THR A 93 -7.04 12.67 -7.07
N ILE A 94 -6.96 13.02 -8.35
CA ILE A 94 -6.27 14.22 -8.84
C ILE A 94 -7.26 15.09 -9.58
N ASP A 95 -7.37 16.37 -9.18
CA ASP A 95 -8.29 17.35 -9.78
C ASP A 95 -9.74 16.85 -9.88
N GLY A 96 -10.19 16.13 -8.84
CA GLY A 96 -11.53 15.53 -8.77
C GLY A 96 -11.72 14.27 -9.63
N LYS A 97 -10.69 13.81 -10.37
CA LYS A 97 -10.70 12.56 -11.12
C LYS A 97 -10.15 11.42 -10.27
N HIS A 98 -10.94 10.36 -10.14
CA HIS A 98 -10.52 9.13 -9.49
C HIS A 98 -9.66 8.29 -10.45
N TYR A 99 -8.54 7.77 -9.98
CA TYR A 99 -7.68 6.82 -10.71
C TYR A 99 -7.72 5.41 -10.10
N GLY A 100 -8.56 5.20 -9.10
CA GLY A 100 -8.78 3.92 -8.46
C GLY A 100 -9.86 4.04 -7.38
N VAL A 101 -10.13 2.91 -6.73
CA VAL A 101 -11.01 2.82 -5.55
C VAL A 101 -10.19 2.29 -4.40
N SER A 102 -10.29 2.91 -3.22
CA SER A 102 -9.65 2.36 -2.02
C SER A 102 -10.20 0.97 -1.74
N TYR A 103 -9.31 0.03 -1.43
CA TYR A 103 -9.68 -1.38 -1.24
C TYR A 103 -9.50 -1.79 0.21
N GLU A 104 -8.25 -1.83 0.67
CA GLU A 104 -7.89 -2.07 2.07
C GLU A 104 -6.99 -0.95 2.59
N TRP A 105 -6.96 -0.81 3.91
CA TRP A 105 -6.06 0.11 4.61
C TRP A 105 -5.64 -0.53 5.94
N GLY A 106 -4.44 -0.19 6.40
CA GLY A 106 -3.95 -0.65 7.69
C GLY A 106 -2.66 0.07 8.08
N PRO A 107 -2.33 0.10 9.38
CA PRO A 107 -1.06 0.64 9.84
C PRO A 107 0.07 -0.38 9.67
N ASN A 108 1.28 0.11 9.42
CA ASN A 108 2.50 -0.63 9.77
C ASN A 108 2.60 -0.68 11.30
N THR A 109 2.81 -1.87 11.86
CA THR A 109 2.83 -2.08 13.31
C THR A 109 4.14 -2.69 13.79
N LEU A 110 4.48 -2.43 15.05
CA LEU A 110 5.59 -3.09 15.71
C LEU A 110 5.16 -4.48 16.16
N LEU A 111 5.55 -5.50 15.40
CA LEU A 111 5.35 -6.90 15.76
C LEU A 111 6.50 -7.39 16.65
N TYR A 112 6.18 -8.08 17.76
CA TYR A 112 7.18 -8.62 18.67
C TYR A 112 6.77 -9.99 19.24
N ASN A 113 7.76 -10.78 19.64
CA ASN A 113 7.53 -12.07 20.31
C ASN A 113 7.32 -11.86 21.82
N THR A 114 6.09 -12.06 22.29
CA THR A 114 5.68 -11.86 23.69
C THR A 114 6.37 -12.77 24.70
N GLN A 115 6.94 -13.90 24.26
CA GLN A 115 7.72 -14.80 25.12
C GLN A 115 9.16 -14.30 25.34
N LYS A 116 9.66 -13.45 24.44
CA LYS A 116 11.05 -12.95 24.46
C LYS A 116 11.16 -11.47 24.83
N VAL A 117 10.08 -10.71 24.63
CA VAL A 117 10.05 -9.26 24.87
C VAL A 117 8.97 -8.96 25.90
N SER A 118 9.40 -8.54 27.08
CA SER A 118 8.55 -8.06 28.16
C SER A 118 9.26 -6.90 28.90
N PRO A 119 8.57 -5.80 29.24
CA PRO A 119 7.17 -5.51 28.91
C PRO A 119 6.97 -5.26 27.39
N ALA A 120 5.70 -5.17 26.97
CA ALA A 120 5.34 -4.81 25.59
C ALA A 120 5.99 -3.47 25.19
N PRO A 121 6.61 -3.37 24.01
CA PRO A 121 7.10 -2.10 23.49
C PRO A 121 5.97 -1.08 23.32
N THR A 122 6.21 0.17 23.71
CA THR A 122 5.24 1.27 23.58
C THR A 122 5.73 2.39 22.65
N SER A 123 6.88 2.22 22.01
CA SER A 123 7.50 3.21 21.13
C SER A 123 8.30 2.54 20.01
N TRP A 124 8.28 3.16 18.82
CA TRP A 124 9.18 2.82 17.73
C TRP A 124 10.66 2.99 18.09
N ALA A 125 11.01 3.73 19.15
CA ALA A 125 12.40 3.79 19.64
C ALA A 125 13.01 2.40 19.90
N THR A 126 12.17 1.39 20.20
CA THR A 126 12.57 0.00 20.41
C THR A 126 13.35 -0.60 19.24
N ILE A 127 13.06 -0.23 17.98
CA ILE A 127 13.80 -0.79 16.82
C ILE A 127 15.27 -0.32 16.76
N TYR A 128 15.59 0.77 17.46
CA TYR A 128 16.95 1.35 17.53
C TYR A 128 17.68 1.06 18.86
N ASP A 129 17.03 0.33 19.78
CA ASP A 129 17.61 0.03 21.08
C ASP A 129 18.71 -1.03 20.96
N ALA A 130 19.89 -0.73 21.52
CA ALA A 130 21.04 -1.63 21.54
C ALA A 130 20.73 -2.98 22.21
N LYS A 131 19.73 -3.05 23.10
CA LYS A 131 19.23 -4.29 23.72
C LYS A 131 18.79 -5.32 22.68
N TYR A 132 18.23 -4.88 21.55
CA TYR A 132 17.72 -5.76 20.49
C TYR A 132 18.67 -5.88 19.30
N LYS A 133 19.95 -5.52 19.46
CA LYS A 133 20.96 -5.64 18.40
C LYS A 133 21.01 -7.05 17.84
N GLY A 134 20.85 -7.17 16.51
CA GLY A 134 20.82 -8.45 15.80
C GLY A 134 19.51 -9.26 15.94
N GLN A 135 18.47 -8.68 16.57
CA GLN A 135 17.18 -9.33 16.81
C GLN A 135 16.00 -8.58 16.16
N VAL A 136 16.27 -7.43 15.53
CA VAL A 136 15.29 -6.62 14.81
C VAL A 136 15.44 -6.88 13.32
N THR A 137 14.30 -7.07 12.66
CA THR A 137 14.19 -7.07 11.20
C THR A 137 13.24 -5.96 10.77
N VAL A 138 13.54 -5.32 9.65
CA VAL A 138 12.66 -4.36 8.99
C VAL A 138 12.37 -4.88 7.57
N PRO A 139 11.19 -4.62 6.99
CA PRO A 139 10.91 -4.93 5.59
C PRO A 139 11.98 -4.33 4.66
N ASP A 140 12.38 -5.08 3.63
CA ASP A 140 13.34 -4.58 2.64
C ASP A 140 12.63 -3.79 1.54
N ASN A 141 12.24 -2.55 1.86
CA ASN A 141 11.61 -1.65 0.89
C ASN A 141 11.95 -0.18 1.16
N PRO A 142 11.95 0.70 0.13
CA PRO A 142 12.33 2.10 0.30
C PRO A 142 11.45 2.90 1.27
N ILE A 143 10.19 2.48 1.47
CA ILE A 143 9.30 3.15 2.43
C ILE A 143 9.81 3.06 3.88
N GLN A 144 10.71 2.12 4.21
CA GLN A 144 11.38 2.12 5.52
C GLN A 144 12.24 3.35 5.78
N ILE A 145 12.74 4.03 4.75
CA ILE A 145 13.45 5.30 4.90
C ILE A 145 12.47 6.36 5.42
N ALA A 146 11.25 6.39 4.88
CA ALA A 146 10.20 7.29 5.33
C ALA A 146 9.76 6.97 6.77
N ASP A 147 9.65 5.69 7.14
CA ASP A 147 9.33 5.28 8.51
C ASP A 147 10.41 5.77 9.51
N ALA A 148 11.70 5.67 9.13
CA ALA A 148 12.80 6.20 9.92
C ALA A 148 12.78 7.74 10.01
N ALA A 149 12.52 8.43 8.90
CA ALA A 149 12.38 9.88 8.86
C ALA A 149 11.21 10.36 9.72
N LEU A 150 10.08 9.65 9.69
CA LEU A 150 8.92 9.92 10.54
C LEU A 150 9.28 9.78 12.02
N TYR A 151 9.97 8.71 12.41
CA TYR A 151 10.47 8.55 13.77
C TYR A 151 11.40 9.71 14.18
N LEU A 152 12.37 10.05 13.33
CA LEU A 152 13.33 11.14 13.59
C LEU A 152 12.65 12.50 13.69
N SER A 153 11.64 12.78 12.87
CA SER A 153 10.88 14.05 12.91
C SER A 153 10.22 14.30 14.28
N LYS A 154 9.88 13.22 15.00
CA LYS A 154 9.30 13.29 16.34
C LYS A 154 10.37 13.24 17.44
N LYS A 155 11.44 12.48 17.22
CA LYS A 155 12.51 12.27 18.21
C LYS A 155 13.46 13.46 18.29
N ASP A 156 13.78 14.07 17.15
CA ASP A 156 14.65 15.22 17.01
C ASP A 156 14.05 16.22 16.01
N PRO A 157 13.12 17.09 16.46
CA PRO A 157 12.50 18.09 15.60
C PRO A 157 13.49 19.09 14.98
N SER A 158 14.72 19.20 15.52
CA SER A 158 15.73 20.14 14.99
C SER A 158 16.22 19.75 13.58
N LEU A 159 15.99 18.50 13.16
CA LEU A 159 16.31 18.01 11.83
C LEU A 159 15.44 18.63 10.72
N GLY A 160 14.36 19.33 11.07
CA GLY A 160 13.55 20.07 10.09
C GLY A 160 12.85 19.18 9.05
N ILE A 161 12.60 17.91 9.36
CA ILE A 161 11.89 16.97 8.48
C ILE A 161 10.43 17.42 8.35
N ALA A 162 10.09 18.02 7.21
CA ALA A 162 8.77 18.55 6.93
C ALA A 162 7.82 17.48 6.35
N ASP A 163 8.31 16.66 5.42
CA ASP A 163 7.58 15.52 4.86
C ASP A 163 8.48 14.27 4.87
N PRO A 164 8.21 13.28 5.73
CA PRO A 164 9.01 12.05 5.78
C PRO A 164 8.81 11.17 4.54
N TYR A 165 7.78 11.40 3.72
CA TYR A 165 7.45 10.60 2.55
C TYR A 165 7.97 11.20 1.23
N GLU A 166 8.65 12.34 1.28
CA GLU A 166 9.35 12.94 0.14
C GLU A 166 10.68 12.21 -0.12
N LEU A 167 10.59 11.00 -0.67
CA LEU A 167 11.73 10.20 -1.08
C LEU A 167 12.14 10.64 -2.50
N ASN A 168 13.16 11.51 -2.58
CA ASN A 168 13.74 12.00 -3.85
C ASN A 168 14.23 10.88 -4.77
#